data_AF-A0A444X6W0-F1
#
_entry.id   AF-A0A444X6W0-F1
#
_cell.length_a   1.000
_cell.length_b   1.000
_cell.length_c   1.000
_cell.angle_alpha   90.00
_cell.angle_beta   90.00
_cell.angle_gamma   90.00
#
_symmetry.space_group_name_H-M   'P 1'
#
loop_
_entity.id
_entity.type
_entity.pdbx_description
1 polymer ?
#
loop_
_entity_poly.entity_id
_entity_poly.type
_entity_poly.pdbx_seq_one_letter_code
_entity_poly.pdbx_strand_id
1 'polypeptide(L)'
;MSTRTNESSSSSSSSSSSSSSSSSSSSSISNTLQKLIASQSDPLLAKKIFECVSHHPNFRHSHSTYLILILKLGRSRQFSLVDELLRCLKSES
;
A
#
# COMPACT_ATOMS: atom_id res chain seq x y z
N MET A 1 -44.93 27.16 -13.39
CA MET A 1 -44.47 25.76 -13.28
C MET A 1 -43.08 25.66 -13.89
N SER A 2 -42.08 25.48 -13.04
CA SER A 2 -40.65 25.36 -13.39
C SER A 2 -40.29 23.91 -13.71
N THR A 3 -39.53 23.66 -14.77
CA THR A 3 -38.62 22.50 -14.83
C THR A 3 -37.41 22.86 -15.69
N ARG A 4 -36.21 22.85 -15.09
CA ARG A 4 -34.97 22.46 -15.78
C ARG A 4 -33.94 22.02 -14.74
N THR A 5 -33.52 20.80 -14.97
CA THR A 5 -32.61 19.92 -14.25
C THR A 5 -31.18 20.44 -14.25
N ASN A 6 -30.47 20.33 -13.13
CA ASN A 6 -29.02 20.12 -13.15
C ASN A 6 -28.57 19.43 -11.85
N GLU A 7 -28.57 18.10 -11.86
CA GLU A 7 -27.90 17.29 -10.84
C GLU A 7 -26.42 17.18 -11.18
N SER A 8 -25.56 17.76 -10.35
CA SER A 8 -24.13 17.50 -10.36
C SER A 8 -23.81 16.51 -9.24
N SER A 9 -23.82 15.22 -9.55
CA SER A 9 -23.35 14.18 -8.62
C SER A 9 -21.84 14.06 -8.70
N SER A 10 -21.13 14.67 -7.76
CA SER A 10 -19.70 14.41 -7.52
C SER A 10 -19.55 13.01 -6.92
N SER A 11 -19.12 12.05 -7.75
CA SER A 11 -18.77 10.70 -7.28
C SER A 11 -17.46 10.75 -6.49
N SER A 12 -17.58 10.87 -5.17
CA SER A 12 -16.47 10.60 -4.25
C SER A 12 -16.25 9.10 -4.17
N SER A 13 -15.21 8.61 -4.83
CA SER A 13 -14.79 7.21 -4.77
C SER A 13 -14.29 6.87 -3.38
N SER A 14 -15.16 6.31 -2.55
CA SER A 14 -14.81 5.68 -1.28
C SER A 14 -14.04 4.40 -1.56
N SER A 15 -12.71 4.44 -1.44
CA SER A 15 -11.88 3.24 -1.46
C SER A 15 -12.08 2.46 -0.15
N SER A 16 -13.04 1.54 -0.16
CA SER A 16 -13.26 0.55 0.89
C SER A 16 -12.13 -0.48 0.85
N SER A 17 -11.11 -0.30 1.67
CA SER A 17 -10.12 -1.33 1.94
C SER A 17 -10.69 -2.34 2.95
N SER A 18 -11.33 -3.37 2.42
CA SER A 18 -11.64 -4.60 3.12
C SER A 18 -10.36 -5.37 3.43
N SER A 19 -10.17 -5.85 4.66
CA SER A 19 -9.33 -7.03 4.92
C SER A 19 -9.66 -7.65 6.28
N SER A 20 -10.51 -8.67 6.17
CA SER A 20 -10.62 -9.93 6.90
C SER A 20 -9.66 -10.23 8.05
N SER A 21 -10.26 -10.67 9.15
CA SER A 21 -9.64 -11.30 10.31
C SER A 21 -9.06 -12.69 10.01
N SER A 22 -8.09 -13.08 10.85
CA SER A 22 -7.68 -14.45 11.22
C SER A 22 -6.40 -15.02 10.56
N SER A 23 -5.25 -14.69 11.16
CA SER A 23 -4.16 -15.62 11.50
C SER A 23 -3.21 -14.92 12.49
N SER A 24 -3.26 -15.35 13.74
CA SER A 24 -2.71 -14.66 14.90
C SER A 24 -1.19 -14.44 14.80
N SER A 25 -0.73 -13.26 15.19
CA SER A 25 0.67 -12.76 15.19
C SER A 25 1.25 -12.29 13.85
N SER A 26 1.34 -13.10 12.79
CA SER A 26 2.00 -12.67 11.54
C SER A 26 1.15 -11.66 10.74
N SER A 27 -0.16 -11.86 10.67
CA SER A 27 -1.08 -10.93 9.98
C SER A 27 -1.21 -9.58 10.69
N SER A 28 -0.97 -9.54 12.00
CA SER A 28 -1.06 -8.29 12.78
C SER A 28 0.09 -7.34 12.46
N ILE A 29 1.31 -7.88 12.30
CA ILE A 29 2.49 -7.11 11.91
C ILE A 29 2.30 -6.59 10.49
N SER A 30 1.85 -7.43 9.56
CA SER A 30 1.55 -7.01 8.18
C SER A 30 0.50 -5.91 8.10
N ASN A 31 -0.57 -5.97 8.88
CA ASN A 31 -1.60 -4.92 8.90
C ASN A 31 -1.06 -3.60 9.49
N THR A 32 -0.27 -3.67 10.56
CA THR A 32 0.35 -2.49 11.18
C THR A 32 1.36 -1.83 10.23
N LEU A 33 2.15 -2.64 9.52
CA LEU A 33 3.13 -2.19 8.54
C LEU A 33 2.46 -1.50 7.35
N GLN A 34 1.39 -2.10 6.80
CA GLN A 34 0.61 -1.48 5.73
C GLN A 34 0.09 -0.09 6.13
N LYS A 35 -0.44 0.03 7.35
CA LYS A 35 -0.88 1.33 7.91
C LYS A 35 0.29 2.31 8.05
N LEU A 36 1.42 1.87 8.59
CA LEU A 36 2.62 2.70 8.76
C LEU A 36 3.15 3.23 7.43
N ILE A 37 3.31 2.36 6.42
CA ILE A 37 3.73 2.75 5.07
C ILE A 37 2.75 3.74 4.47
N ALA A 38 1.44 3.46 4.55
CA ALA A 38 0.41 4.33 3.99
C ALA A 38 0.38 5.70 4.66
N SER A 39 0.63 5.78 5.97
CA SER A 39 0.64 7.02 6.74
C SER A 39 1.91 7.87 6.56
N GLN A 40 2.99 7.34 5.97
CA GLN A 40 4.18 8.16 5.74
C GLN A 40 3.91 9.20 4.63
N SER A 41 4.40 10.43 4.80
CA SER A 41 4.40 11.41 3.71
C SER A 41 5.57 11.18 2.75
N ASP A 42 6.74 10.84 3.30
CA ASP A 42 7.95 10.60 2.54
C ASP A 42 7.95 9.17 1.94
N PRO A 43 8.10 9.01 0.61
CA PRO A 43 8.12 7.71 -0.05
C PRO A 43 9.41 6.92 0.21
N LEU A 44 10.54 7.58 0.47
CA LEU A 44 11.81 6.94 0.82
C LEU A 44 11.79 6.44 2.26
N LEU A 45 11.17 7.20 3.18
CA LEU A 45 10.96 6.74 4.55
C LEU A 45 10.05 5.50 4.59
N ALA A 46 9.01 5.47 3.75
CA ALA A 46 8.17 4.29 3.58
C ALA A 46 8.96 3.06 3.11
N LYS A 47 9.90 3.23 2.15
CA LYS A 47 10.81 2.15 1.72
C LYS A 47 11.71 1.69 2.86
N LYS A 48 12.32 2.61 3.62
CA LYS A 48 13.17 2.25 4.77
C LYS A 48 12.42 1.45 5.83
N ILE A 49 11.20 1.85 6.18
CA ILE A 49 10.37 1.11 7.13
C ILE A 49 10.10 -0.30 6.61
N PHE A 50 9.78 -0.43 5.32
CA PHE A 50 9.60 -1.71 4.67
C PHE A 50 10.86 -2.58 4.78
N GLU A 51 12.03 -2.08 4.40
CA GLU A 51 13.29 -2.82 4.47
C GLU A 51 13.69 -3.21 5.90
N CYS A 52 13.51 -2.31 6.87
CA CYS A 52 13.78 -2.61 8.28
C CYS A 52 12.93 -3.78 8.80
N VAL A 53 11.66 -3.84 8.44
CA VAL A 53 10.77 -4.93 8.87
C VAL A 53 10.96 -6.18 8.03
N SER A 54 11.42 -6.05 6.79
CA SER A 54 11.80 -7.18 5.91
C SER A 54 12.93 -8.01 6.50
N HIS A 55 13.85 -7.40 7.24
CA HIS A 55 14.92 -8.10 7.95
C HIS A 55 14.44 -8.81 9.24
N HIS A 56 13.16 -8.66 9.62
CA HIS A 56 12.65 -9.31 10.81
C HIS A 56 12.36 -10.80 10.51
N PRO A 57 12.93 -11.75 11.29
CA PRO A 57 12.92 -13.18 10.96
C PRO A 57 11.51 -13.81 10.92
N ASN A 58 10.51 -13.15 11.50
CA ASN A 58 9.11 -13.63 11.51
C ASN A 58 8.21 -12.85 10.55
N PHE A 59 8.77 -11.90 9.79
CA PHE A 59 8.01 -11.11 8.85
C PHE A 59 8.01 -11.78 7.48
N ARG A 60 6.86 -12.35 7.11
CA ARG A 60 6.65 -12.76 5.72
C ARG A 60 6.09 -11.58 4.95
N HIS A 61 6.88 -11.19 3.98
CA HIS A 61 6.50 -10.42 2.81
C HIS A 61 5.09 -10.82 2.32
N SER A 62 4.14 -9.91 2.48
CA SER A 62 2.80 -10.05 1.91
C SER A 62 2.72 -9.23 0.63
N HIS A 63 2.14 -9.79 -0.43
CA HIS A 63 1.89 -9.12 -1.70
C HIS A 63 1.26 -7.73 -1.51
N SER A 64 0.34 -7.59 -0.55
CA SER A 64 -0.34 -6.34 -0.23
C SER A 64 0.64 -5.23 0.16
N THR A 65 1.69 -5.57 0.94
CA THR A 65 2.68 -4.62 1.42
C THR A 65 3.55 -4.09 0.26
N TYR A 66 3.94 -4.97 -0.68
CA TYR A 66 4.64 -4.54 -1.90
C TYR A 66 3.77 -3.64 -2.76
N LEU A 67 2.51 -3.99 -2.97
CA LEU A 67 1.57 -3.21 -3.76
C LEU A 67 1.41 -1.78 -3.24
N ILE A 68 1.25 -1.61 -1.92
CA ILE A 68 1.13 -0.30 -1.30
C ILE A 68 2.43 0.50 -1.50
N LEU A 69 3.60 -0.12 -1.32
CA LEU A 69 4.88 0.56 -1.51
C LEU A 69 5.12 0.95 -2.97
N ILE A 70 4.81 0.06 -3.93
CA ILE A 70 4.91 0.32 -5.38
C ILE A 70 4.02 1.50 -5.77
N LEU A 71 2.76 1.51 -5.34
CA LEU A 71 1.83 2.62 -5.62
C LEU A 71 2.37 3.94 -5.07
N LYS A 72 2.94 3.91 -3.86
CA LYS A 72 3.47 5.09 -3.18
C LYS A 72 4.70 5.66 -3.90
N LEU A 73 5.65 4.80 -4.27
CA LEU A 73 6.85 5.19 -5.03
C LEU A 73 6.48 5.67 -6.45
N GLY A 74 5.53 5.00 -7.10
CA GLY A 74 5.03 5.39 -8.43
C GLY A 74 4.40 6.78 -8.42
N ARG A 75 3.56 7.11 -7.43
CA ARG A 75 2.98 8.45 -7.27
C ARG A 75 4.05 9.53 -7.06
N SER A 76 5.15 9.19 -6.40
CA SER A 76 6.30 10.08 -6.20
C SER A 76 7.31 10.05 -7.35
N ARG A 77 7.01 9.38 -8.47
CA ARG A 77 7.87 9.25 -9.67
C ARG A 77 9.23 8.60 -9.40
N GLN A 78 9.33 7.79 -8.35
CA GLN A 78 10.55 7.06 -7.97
C GLN A 78 10.63 5.72 -8.72
N PHE A 79 10.66 5.75 -10.05
CA PHE A 79 10.51 4.55 -10.89
C PHE A 79 11.68 3.57 -10.75
N SER A 80 12.89 4.03 -10.50
CA SER A 80 14.05 3.15 -10.26
C SER A 80 13.83 2.24 -9.05
N LEU A 81 13.21 2.76 -7.99
CA LEU A 81 12.89 1.98 -6.80
C LEU A 81 11.71 1.03 -7.04
N VAL A 82 10.76 1.42 -7.89
CA VAL A 82 9.67 0.53 -8.32
C VAL A 82 10.21 -0.66 -9.10
N ASP A 83 11.12 -0.43 -10.04
CA ASP A 83 11.77 -1.50 -10.83
C ASP A 83 12.52 -2.49 -9.93
N GLU A 84 13.31 -1.98 -8.97
CA GLU A 84 13.99 -2.79 -7.96
C GLU A 84 13.00 -3.70 -7.19
N LEU A 85 11.88 -3.13 -6.74
CA LEU A 85 10.84 -3.89 -6.03
C LEU A 85 10.20 -4.98 -6.91
N LEU A 86 9.93 -4.68 -8.18
CA LEU A 86 9.35 -5.65 -9.12
C LEU A 86 10.31 -6.81 -9.41
N ARG A 87 11.61 -6.53 -9.49
CA ARG A 87 12.65 -7.56 -9.65
C ARG A 87 12.77 -8.46 -8.42
N CYS A 88 12.67 -7.89 -7.22
CA CYS A 88 12.62 -8.67 -5.98
C CYS A 88 11.39 -9.58 -5.94
N LEU A 89 10.20 -9.07 -6.27
CA LEU A 89 8.97 -9.88 -6.33
C LEU A 89 9.09 -11.07 -7.27
N LYS A 90 9.68 -10.86 -8.46
CA LYS A 90 9.90 -11.93 -9.43
C LYS A 90 10.92 -12.99 -8.98
N SER A 91 11.82 -12.64 -8.06
CA SER A 91 12.83 -13.56 -7.53
C SER A 91 12.32 -14.38 -6.34
N GLU A 92 11.26 -13.92 -5.67
CA GLU A 92 10.63 -14.58 -4.53
C GLU A 92 9.48 -15.53 -4.95
N SER A 93 9.17 -15.62 -6.26
CA SER A 93 8.13 -16.48 -6.85
C SER A 93 8.64 -17.78 -7.42
#